data_AF-A0A6I5WJ66-F1
#
_entry.id   AF-A0A6I5WJ66-F1
#
_cell.length_a   1.000
_cell.length_b   1.000
_cell.length_c   1.000
_cell.angle_alpha   90.00
_cell.angle_beta   90.00
_cell.angle_gamma   90.00
#
_symmetry.space_group_name_H-M   'P 1'
#
loop_
_entity.id
_entity.type
_entity.pdbx_description
1 polymer ?
#
loop_
_entity_poly.entity_id
_entity_poly.type
_entity_poly.pdbx_seq_one_letter_code
_entity_poly.pdbx_strand_id
1 'polypeptide(L)'
;MSGLSCQLTPAPPIPLQRFADRWRDLIAAELVDGDTLLHTDMMPRNFLLADRLRLVHWSSPAHGAAWIDTAFLLVRLIRAGHEPAAAEACARQVPAWAHASGEAVNAFADGLGAPLGTQAADRARSPPADRCWTQCPRWRTYRSAISRR
;
A
#
# COMPACT_ATOMS: atom_id res chain seq x y z
N MET A 1 12.10 19.92 12.90
CA MET A 1 11.48 18.82 12.11
C MET A 1 11.35 19.32 10.68
N SER A 2 12.22 18.89 9.76
CA SER A 2 12.07 19.22 8.35
C SER A 2 10.73 18.67 7.87
N GLY A 3 9.89 19.54 7.30
CA GLY A 3 8.59 19.14 6.77
C GLY A 3 8.74 18.02 5.74
N LEU A 4 7.81 17.07 5.76
CA LEU A 4 7.70 16.06 4.69
C LEU A 4 7.57 16.81 3.36
N SER A 5 8.44 16.51 2.39
CA SER A 5 8.35 17.09 1.05
C SER A 5 6.98 16.77 0.46
N CYS A 6 6.24 17.81 0.05
CA CYS A 6 4.99 17.64 -0.70
C CYS A 6 5.24 17.29 -2.17
N GLN A 7 6.49 17.34 -2.64
CA GLN A 7 6.84 17.01 -4.02
C GLN A 7 7.04 15.50 -4.15
N LEU A 8 6.10 14.85 -4.84
CA LEU A 8 6.22 13.45 -5.24
C LEU A 8 7.33 13.33 -6.29
N THR A 9 8.13 12.27 -6.19
CA THR A 9 9.08 11.92 -7.26
C THR A 9 8.28 11.19 -8.34
N PRO A 10 8.18 11.74 -9.58
CA PRO A 10 7.50 11.05 -10.66
C PRO A 10 8.22 9.73 -10.95
N ALA A 11 7.48 8.75 -11.48
CA ALA A 11 8.11 7.50 -11.90
C ALA A 11 9.20 7.79 -12.95
N PRO A 12 10.40 7.19 -12.84
CA PRO A 12 11.41 7.32 -13.88
C PRO A 12 10.86 6.79 -15.22
N PRO A 13 11.32 7.28 -16.38
CA PRO A 13 10.82 6.89 -17.69
C PRO A 13 11.34 5.50 -18.13
N ILE A 14 11.29 4.54 -17.21
CA ILE A 14 11.58 3.13 -17.44
C ILE A 14 10.25 2.37 -17.44
N PRO A 15 10.10 1.32 -18.27
CA PRO A 15 8.90 0.50 -18.26
C PRO A 15 8.69 -0.14 -16.88
N LEU A 16 7.65 0.31 -16.17
CA LEU A 16 7.20 -0.27 -14.90
C LEU A 16 5.83 -0.92 -15.11
N GLN A 17 5.60 -2.07 -14.51
CA GLN A 17 4.28 -2.67 -14.50
C GLN A 17 3.29 -1.75 -13.76
N ARG A 18 2.07 -1.61 -14.28
CA ARG A 18 0.97 -0.92 -13.60
C ARG A 18 0.56 -1.68 -12.35
N PHE A 19 0.30 -0.96 -11.27
CA PHE A 19 -0.31 -1.57 -10.09
C PHE A 19 -1.70 -2.12 -10.39
N ALA A 20 -2.50 -1.38 -11.17
CA ALA A 20 -3.83 -1.79 -11.61
C ALA A 20 -3.82 -3.17 -12.31
N ASP A 21 -2.86 -3.42 -13.20
CA ASP A 21 -2.75 -4.72 -13.90
C ASP A 21 -2.46 -5.88 -12.94
N ARG A 22 -1.67 -5.63 -11.89
CA ARG A 22 -1.37 -6.65 -10.85
C ARG A 22 -2.59 -6.97 -9.99
N TRP A 23 -3.50 -6.01 -9.83
CA TRP A 23 -4.65 -6.09 -8.93
C TRP A 23 -5.99 -6.13 -9.68
N ARG A 24 -5.97 -6.43 -10.98
CA ARG A 24 -7.12 -6.30 -11.89
C ARG A 24 -8.38 -7.10 -11.50
N ASP A 25 -8.19 -8.20 -10.76
CA ASP A 25 -9.29 -9.06 -10.28
C ASP A 25 -9.74 -8.68 -8.85
N LEU A 26 -9.07 -7.71 -8.22
CA LEU A 26 -9.26 -7.32 -6.82
C LEU A 26 -9.81 -5.90 -6.66
N ILE A 27 -9.49 -5.00 -7.60
CA ILE A 27 -9.87 -3.59 -7.56
C ILE A 27 -9.98 -3.03 -8.98
N ALA A 28 -10.94 -2.13 -9.19
CA ALA A 28 -11.08 -1.40 -10.44
C ALA A 28 -9.84 -0.53 -10.70
N ALA A 29 -9.37 -0.49 -11.95
CA ALA A 29 -8.09 0.11 -12.31
C ALA A 29 -8.04 1.61 -11.98
N GLU A 30 -9.13 2.33 -12.25
CA GLU A 30 -9.32 3.76 -12.02
C GLU A 30 -9.17 4.18 -10.56
N LEU A 31 -9.33 3.26 -9.61
CA LEU A 31 -9.17 3.54 -8.19
C LEU A 31 -7.71 3.49 -7.73
N VAL A 32 -6.83 2.83 -8.49
CA VAL A 32 -5.42 2.59 -8.11
C VAL A 32 -4.40 3.03 -9.15
N ASP A 33 -4.85 3.49 -10.31
CA ASP A 33 -4.03 4.09 -11.35
C ASP A 33 -3.37 5.39 -10.88
N GLY A 34 -2.23 5.72 -11.47
CA GLY A 34 -1.46 6.92 -11.18
C GLY A 34 -0.06 6.85 -11.81
N ASP A 35 0.68 7.94 -11.73
CA ASP A 35 1.95 8.16 -12.41
C ASP A 35 3.17 8.12 -11.46
N THR A 36 2.98 7.61 -10.25
CA THR A 36 4.01 7.64 -9.21
C THR A 36 4.70 6.30 -9.05
N LEU A 37 6.00 6.32 -8.76
CA LEU A 37 6.76 5.11 -8.47
C LEU A 37 6.35 4.55 -7.11
N LEU A 38 5.89 3.30 -7.11
CA LEU A 38 5.49 2.55 -5.93
C LEU A 38 6.53 1.49 -5.58
N HIS A 39 6.85 1.37 -4.30
CA HIS A 39 7.68 0.30 -3.77
C HIS A 39 6.93 -1.03 -3.70
N THR A 40 5.67 -1.00 -3.25
CA THR A 40 4.74 -2.13 -3.04
C THR A 40 5.16 -3.18 -2.00
N ASP A 41 6.43 -3.23 -1.59
CA ASP A 41 6.95 -4.14 -0.57
C ASP A 41 7.35 -3.38 0.72
N MET A 42 6.38 -2.76 1.39
CA MET A 42 6.59 -1.89 2.57
C MET A 42 6.89 -2.66 3.86
N MET A 43 7.81 -3.63 3.81
CA MET A 43 8.19 -4.49 4.92
C MET A 43 9.15 -3.81 5.89
N PRO A 44 9.05 -4.02 7.22
CA PRO A 44 10.00 -3.45 8.18
C PRO A 44 11.48 -3.70 7.86
N ARG A 45 11.84 -4.90 7.39
CA ARG A 45 13.21 -5.26 6.99
C ARG A 45 13.75 -4.43 5.80
N ASN A 46 12.87 -3.83 5.00
CA ASN A 46 13.23 -3.02 3.85
C ASN A 46 13.49 -1.56 4.25
N PHE A 47 13.23 -1.19 5.52
CA PHE A 47 13.58 0.11 6.07
C PHE A 47 14.91 0.01 6.80
N LEU A 48 15.91 0.74 6.31
CA LEU A 48 17.19 0.91 6.99
C LEU A 48 17.21 2.29 7.66
N LEU A 49 17.34 2.31 8.98
CA LEU A 49 17.40 3.53 9.77
C LEU A 49 18.84 3.81 10.21
N ALA A 50 19.37 4.96 9.81
CA ALA A 50 20.66 5.48 10.27
C ALA A 50 20.54 7.00 10.46
N ASP A 51 21.42 7.78 9.83
CA ASP A 51 21.30 9.24 9.70
C ASP A 51 20.00 9.67 9.01
N ARG A 52 19.49 8.81 8.11
CA ARG A 52 18.21 8.96 7.41
C ARG A 52 17.54 7.61 7.22
N LEU A 53 16.23 7.64 6.96
CA LEU A 53 15.48 6.47 6.53
C LEU A 53 15.79 6.14 5.06
N ARG A 54 16.15 4.89 4.78
CA ARG A 54 16.34 4.39 3.41
C ARG A 54 15.39 3.22 3.18
N LEU A 55 14.63 3.29 2.09
CA LEU A 55 13.80 2.19 1.62
C LEU A 55 14.56 1.42 0.55
N VAL A 56 14.83 0.14 0.82
CA VAL A 56 15.61 -0.76 -0.04
C VAL A 56 14.74 -1.92 -0.53
N HIS A 57 15.31 -2.76 -1.40
CA HIS A 57 14.62 -3.94 -1.96
C HIS A 57 13.50 -3.60 -2.96
N TRP A 58 13.88 -2.82 -3.99
CA TRP A 58 13.03 -2.47 -5.14
C TRP A 58 12.89 -3.62 -6.16
N SER A 59 12.58 -4.84 -5.71
CA SER A 59 12.49 -6.00 -6.61
C SER A 59 11.12 -6.17 -7.28
N SER A 60 10.11 -5.39 -6.87
CA SER A 60 8.76 -5.41 -7.47
C SER A 60 8.14 -4.00 -7.60
N PRO A 61 8.87 -2.99 -8.10
CA PRO A 61 8.33 -1.64 -8.23
C PRO A 61 7.16 -1.61 -9.21
N ALA A 62 6.16 -0.78 -8.96
CA ALA A 62 5.06 -0.51 -9.88
C ALA A 62 4.94 0.98 -10.16
N HIS A 63 4.13 1.37 -11.13
CA HIS A 63 3.54 2.70 -11.14
C HIS A 63 2.05 2.65 -10.81
N GLY A 64 1.56 3.66 -10.09
CA GLY A 64 0.17 3.76 -9.66
C GLY A 64 -0.06 4.95 -8.74
N ALA A 65 -1.19 4.94 -8.02
CA ALA A 65 -1.55 6.02 -7.11
C ALA A 65 -0.61 6.11 -5.89
N ALA A 66 -0.11 7.31 -5.58
CA ALA A 66 0.92 7.55 -4.56
C ALA A 66 0.53 7.11 -3.13
N TRP A 67 -0.75 7.01 -2.84
CA TRP A 67 -1.23 6.61 -1.51
C TRP A 67 -1.05 5.11 -1.22
N ILE A 68 -0.84 4.28 -2.24
CA ILE A 68 -0.80 2.82 -2.14
C ILE A 68 0.31 2.32 -1.20
N ASP A 69 1.52 2.90 -1.27
CA ASP A 69 2.60 2.51 -0.36
C ASP A 69 2.28 2.87 1.10
N THR A 70 1.53 3.96 1.33
CA THR A 70 1.06 4.29 2.67
C THR A 70 0.01 3.28 3.14
N ALA A 71 -0.88 2.83 2.26
CA ALA A 71 -1.85 1.78 2.57
C ALA A 71 -1.16 0.46 2.98
N PHE A 72 -0.11 0.06 2.26
CA PHE A 72 0.69 -1.10 2.64
C PHE A 72 1.40 -0.90 3.99
N LEU A 73 1.92 0.30 4.28
CA LEU A 73 2.50 0.61 5.59
C LEU A 73 1.46 0.52 6.72
N LEU A 74 0.23 0.99 6.51
CA LEU A 74 -0.86 0.88 7.48
C LEU A 74 -1.17 -0.57 7.86
N VAL A 75 -1.21 -1.46 6.87
CA VAL A 75 -1.38 -2.91 7.11
C VAL A 75 -0.29 -3.43 8.06
N ARG A 76 0.95 -2.94 7.94
CA ARG A 76 2.05 -3.34 8.83
C ARG A 76 1.90 -2.77 10.24
N LEU A 77 1.49 -1.51 10.39
CA LEU A 77 1.22 -0.92 11.70
C LEU A 77 0.12 -1.68 12.43
N ILE A 78 -0.98 -2.02 11.74
CA ILE A 78 -2.09 -2.75 12.36
C ILE A 78 -1.66 -4.17 12.75
N ARG A 79 -0.85 -4.83 11.92
CA ARG A 79 -0.26 -6.14 12.26
C ARG A 79 0.73 -6.07 13.43
N ALA A 80 1.39 -4.94 13.64
CA ALA A 80 2.24 -4.69 14.80
C ALA A 80 1.43 -4.38 16.08
N GLY A 81 0.10 -4.36 16.00
CA GLY A 81 -0.80 -4.20 17.15
C GLY A 81 -1.48 -2.85 17.26
N HIS A 82 -1.18 -1.89 16.37
CA HIS A 82 -1.86 -0.58 16.39
C HIS A 82 -3.33 -0.69 15.98
N GLU A 83 -4.19 0.12 16.60
CA GLU A 83 -5.59 0.21 16.18
C GLU A 83 -5.72 0.83 14.78
N PRO A 84 -6.65 0.35 13.92
CA PRO A 84 -6.83 0.89 12.57
C PRO A 84 -7.04 2.41 12.52
N ALA A 85 -7.86 2.96 13.42
CA ALA A 85 -8.12 4.39 13.50
C ALA A 85 -6.85 5.20 13.82
N ALA A 86 -6.03 4.70 14.76
CA ALA A 86 -4.78 5.34 15.14
C ALA A 86 -3.73 5.28 14.01
N ALA A 87 -3.66 4.14 13.31
CA ALA A 87 -2.79 3.98 12.16
C ALA A 87 -3.16 4.96 11.04
N GLU A 88 -4.45 5.05 10.65
CA GLU A 88 -4.91 6.00 9.63
C GLU A 88 -4.69 7.46 10.05
N ALA A 89 -4.95 7.81 11.31
CA ALA A 89 -4.68 9.15 11.82
C ALA A 89 -3.21 9.53 11.70
N CYS A 90 -2.29 8.61 12.01
CA CYS A 90 -0.86 8.82 11.81
C CYS A 90 -0.52 9.02 10.33
N ALA A 91 -1.10 8.21 9.44
CA ALA A 91 -0.84 8.28 8.00
C ALA A 91 -1.34 9.57 7.34
N ARG A 92 -2.28 10.32 7.95
CA ARG A 92 -2.70 11.64 7.46
C ARG A 92 -1.57 12.67 7.38
N GLN A 93 -0.43 12.42 8.00
CA GLN A 93 0.79 13.21 7.84
C GLN A 93 1.41 13.07 6.44
N VAL A 94 1.11 11.99 5.72
CA VAL A 94 1.57 11.77 4.33
C VAL A 94 0.56 12.44 3.37
N PRO A 95 0.95 13.48 2.62
CA PRO A 95 0.01 14.23 1.77
C PRO A 95 -0.72 13.36 0.75
N ALA A 96 -0.03 12.39 0.12
CA ALA A 96 -0.66 11.48 -0.84
C ALA A 96 -1.79 10.66 -0.21
N TRP A 97 -1.61 10.18 1.03
CA TRP A 97 -2.64 9.47 1.77
C TRP A 97 -3.79 10.38 2.18
N ALA A 98 -3.50 11.58 2.66
CA ALA A 98 -4.51 12.54 3.11
C ALA A 98 -5.51 12.95 2.00
N HIS A 99 -5.09 12.89 0.74
CA HIS A 99 -5.92 13.20 -0.43
C HIS A 99 -6.50 11.96 -1.13
N ALA A 100 -6.22 10.75 -0.64
CA ALA A 100 -6.77 9.53 -1.23
C ALA A 100 -8.30 9.50 -1.06
N SER A 101 -9.03 9.08 -2.10
CA SER A 101 -10.48 8.97 -2.00
C SER A 101 -10.86 7.85 -1.03
N GLY A 102 -11.93 8.08 -0.24
CA GLY A 102 -12.41 7.06 0.69
C GLY A 102 -12.84 5.77 -0.03
N GLU A 103 -13.41 5.90 -1.23
CA GLU A 103 -13.79 4.79 -2.10
C GLU A 103 -12.58 3.94 -2.52
N ALA A 104 -11.51 4.56 -3.02
CA ALA A 104 -10.30 3.83 -3.43
C ALA A 104 -9.67 3.09 -2.25
N VAL A 105 -9.61 3.71 -1.08
CA VAL A 105 -9.08 3.09 0.14
C VAL A 105 -9.97 1.92 0.60
N ASN A 106 -11.31 2.06 0.51
CA ASN A 106 -12.24 0.99 0.85
C ASN A 106 -12.09 -0.20 -0.08
N ALA A 107 -12.06 0.04 -1.39
CA ALA A 107 -11.87 -1.00 -2.39
C ALA A 107 -10.52 -1.71 -2.20
N PHE A 108 -9.47 -0.99 -1.82
CA PHE A 108 -8.15 -1.57 -1.55
C PHE A 108 -8.14 -2.45 -0.30
N ALA A 109 -8.74 -1.97 0.79
CA ALA A 109 -8.92 -2.75 2.00
C ALA A 109 -9.77 -4.02 1.73
N ASP A 110 -10.73 -3.92 0.81
CA ASP A 110 -11.53 -5.05 0.38
C ASP A 110 -10.71 -6.05 -0.45
N GLY A 111 -9.97 -5.58 -1.45
CA GLY A 111 -9.08 -6.40 -2.29
C GLY A 111 -8.01 -7.16 -1.50
N LEU A 112 -7.45 -6.54 -0.45
CA LEU A 112 -6.52 -7.21 0.49
C LEU A 112 -7.14 -8.38 1.27
N GLY A 113 -8.46 -8.31 1.50
CA GLY A 113 -9.22 -9.33 2.21
C GLY A 113 -9.64 -10.50 1.33
N ALA A 114 -9.62 -10.33 0.00
CA ALA A 114 -9.98 -11.39 -0.93
C ALA A 114 -8.95 -12.52 -0.88
N PRO A 115 -9.38 -13.79 -1.04
CA PRO A 115 -8.45 -14.89 -1.28
C PRO A 115 -7.58 -14.51 -2.49
N LEU A 116 -6.25 -14.49 -2.31
CA LEU A 116 -5.35 -14.24 -3.43
C LEU A 116 -5.63 -15.29 -4.50
N GLY A 117 -6.20 -14.86 -5.62
CA GLY A 117 -6.27 -15.68 -6.83
C GLY A 117 -4.85 -16.14 -7.16
N THR A 118 -4.72 -17.41 -7.55
CA THR A 118 -3.48 -18.17 -7.78
C THR A 118 -2.42 -17.48 -8.64
N GLN A 119 -2.76 -16.42 -9.39
CA GLN A 119 -1.83 -15.66 -10.23
C GLN A 119 -0.75 -14.87 -9.45
N ALA A 120 -0.98 -14.50 -8.19
CA ALA A 120 0.06 -13.86 -7.37
C ALA A 120 1.18 -14.84 -6.97
N ALA A 121 0.93 -16.14 -7.02
CA ALA A 121 1.89 -17.19 -6.69
C ALA A 121 2.80 -17.56 -7.88
N ASP A 122 2.40 -17.30 -9.12
CA ASP A 122 3.10 -17.81 -10.31
C ASP A 122 4.40 -17.08 -10.66
N ARG A 123 4.71 -15.94 -10.03
CA ARG A 123 5.98 -15.20 -10.27
C ARG A 123 6.94 -15.16 -9.08
N ALA A 124 6.54 -15.70 -7.94
CA ALA A 124 7.40 -15.86 -6.79
C ALA A 124 7.32 -17.31 -6.33
N ARG A 125 8.45 -18.02 -6.38
CA ARG A 125 8.69 -19.18 -5.52
C ARG A 125 8.09 -18.82 -4.16
N SER A 126 7.02 -19.51 -3.73
CA SER A 126 6.04 -19.10 -2.70
C SER A 126 6.48 -17.86 -1.91
N PRO A 127 5.84 -16.68 -2.07
CA PRO A 127 6.28 -15.50 -1.35
C PRO A 127 6.38 -15.85 0.14
N PRO A 128 7.47 -15.48 0.84
CA PRO A 128 7.59 -15.86 2.25
C PRO A 128 6.37 -15.35 3.01
N ALA A 129 5.92 -16.08 4.05
CA ALA A 129 4.65 -15.83 4.73
C ALA A 129 4.48 -14.37 5.24
N ASP A 130 5.58 -13.64 5.37
CA ASP A 130 5.62 -12.23 5.75
C ASP A 130 5.24 -11.25 4.61
N ARG A 131 5.42 -11.63 3.33
CA ARG A 131 4.90 -10.94 2.14
C ARG A 131 3.44 -11.25 1.86
N CYS A 132 2.87 -12.23 2.55
CA CYS A 132 1.45 -12.49 2.49
C CYS A 132 0.70 -11.29 3.11
N TRP A 133 0.29 -10.35 2.26
CA TRP A 133 -0.63 -9.26 2.59
C TRP A 133 -2.01 -9.76 3.02
N THR A 134 -2.21 -11.07 2.95
CA THR A 134 -3.44 -11.77 3.22
C THR A 134 -4.00 -11.40 4.58
N GLN A 135 -5.16 -10.75 4.50
CA GLN A 135 -6.14 -10.41 5.52
C GLN A 135 -5.59 -9.68 6.76
N CYS A 136 -5.65 -8.35 6.72
CA CYS A 136 -5.83 -7.54 7.92
C CYS A 136 -7.34 -7.32 8.14
N PRO A 137 -8.09 -8.32 8.65
CA PRO A 137 -9.55 -8.22 8.79
C PRO A 137 -9.92 -7.01 9.66
N ARG A 138 -9.06 -6.67 10.63
CA ARG A 138 -9.21 -5.48 11.47
C ARG A 138 -9.35 -4.19 10.67
N TRP A 139 -8.53 -4.00 9.64
CA TRP A 139 -8.59 -2.78 8.83
C TRP A 139 -9.85 -2.74 7.97
N ARG A 140 -10.18 -3.86 7.31
CA ARG A 140 -11.41 -4.00 6.51
C ARG A 140 -12.66 -3.74 7.36
N THR A 141 -12.77 -4.40 8.52
CA THR A 141 -13.89 -4.22 9.46
C THR A 141 -14.03 -2.75 9.88
N TYR A 142 -12.91 -2.09 10.19
CA TYR A 142 -12.90 -0.66 10.51
C TYR A 142 -13.41 0.20 9.33
N ARG A 143 -12.88 0.01 8.12
CA ARG A 143 -13.31 0.73 6.91
C ARG A 143 -14.80 0.54 6.62
N SER A 144 -15.31 -0.69 6.73
CA SER A 144 -16.74 -0.99 6.56
C SER A 144 -17.61 -0.35 7.65
N ALA A 145 -17.10 -0.17 8.87
CA ALA A 145 -17.85 0.46 9.96
C ALA A 145 -17.96 1.98 9.77
N ILE A 146 -16.90 2.64 9.30
CA ILE A 146 -16.90 4.10 9.09
C ILE A 146 -17.58 4.52 7.79
N SER A 147 -17.65 3.64 6.78
CA SER A 147 -18.30 3.95 5.49
C SER A 147 -19.83 3.78 5.51
N ARG A 148 -20.38 3.20 6.58
CA ARG A 148 -21.82 3.04 6.80
C ARG A 148 -22.42 4.16 7.66
N ARG A 149 -21.62 5.12 8.09
CA ARG A 149 -22.02 6.31 8.83
C ARG A 149 -22.10 7.49 7.89
#